data_AF-A0A9P8JIM1-F1
#
_entry.id   AF-A0A9P8JIM1-F1
#
_cell.length_a   1.000
_cell.length_b   1.000
_cell.length_c   1.000
_cell.angle_alpha   90.00
_cell.angle_beta   90.00
_cell.angle_gamma   90.00
#
_symmetry.space_group_name_H-M   'P 1'
#
loop_
_entity.id
_entity.type
_entity.pdbx_description
1 polymer ?
#
loop_
_entity_poly.entity_id
_entity_poly.type
_entity_poly.pdbx_seq_one_letter_code
_entity_poly.pdbx_strand_id
1 'polypeptide(L)'
;VKGMTWKQRISAICHCASPIASMMNRPLCSWIILLLVASGQPLVTAKSGELQNILFVYLLARITSFVEELLASTGCGYRALRRRIEGTHWLHTHLFFALAKDLCPKALAGKRIGFIPTALAESKIQERHPDRRPGLCQRLRVMFLYQHLWYHVAVFAVAATVFSVGLVKASNHGTLHYLLTHVLVPGAAWSSHFASLRPIAYAVSPPTMPERRELMDRDFARPRPEVKENEDYLQLHLEDESQGQTFEVWRPKPEQKLEKWDAWAILPEIPRSMGLIFWIVVGLGMCQ
;
A
#
# COMPACT_ATOMS: atom_id res chain seq x y z
N VAL A 1 16.79 -22.72 -15.85
CA VAL A 1 18.09 -22.01 -15.65
C VAL A 1 19.15 -23.04 -15.24
N LYS A 2 20.07 -23.39 -16.14
CA LYS A 2 21.22 -24.27 -15.80
C LYS A 2 22.06 -23.55 -14.73
N GLY A 3 22.55 -24.27 -13.71
CA GLY A 3 23.41 -23.72 -12.66
C GLY A 3 22.74 -23.30 -11.33
N MET A 4 21.41 -23.16 -11.25
CA MET A 4 20.74 -22.85 -9.98
C MET A 4 20.48 -24.10 -9.14
N THR A 5 20.82 -24.03 -7.85
CA THR A 5 20.45 -25.02 -6.83
C THR A 5 18.94 -25.12 -6.66
N TRP A 6 18.46 -26.23 -6.11
CA TRP A 6 17.03 -26.44 -5.81
C TRP A 6 16.44 -25.32 -4.93
N LYS A 7 17.17 -24.90 -3.89
CA LYS A 7 16.75 -23.82 -2.98
C LYS A 7 16.60 -22.48 -3.71
N GLN A 8 17.54 -22.16 -4.59
CA GLN A 8 17.46 -20.94 -5.42
C GLN A 8 16.29 -21.00 -6.40
N ARG A 9 15.98 -22.17 -6.97
CA ARG A 9 14.83 -22.33 -7.85
C ARG A 9 13.51 -22.12 -7.11
N ILE A 10 13.35 -22.71 -5.94
CA ILE A 10 12.18 -22.47 -5.08
C ILE A 10 12.09 -20.99 -4.73
N SER A 11 13.20 -20.40 -4.26
CA SER A 11 13.24 -18.97 -3.91
C SER A 11 12.83 -18.08 -5.08
N ALA A 12 13.33 -18.35 -6.29
CA ALA A 12 12.95 -17.63 -7.50
C ALA A 12 11.46 -17.79 -7.84
N ILE A 13 10.91 -19.00 -7.72
CA ILE A 13 9.47 -19.23 -7.91
C ILE A 13 8.66 -18.42 -6.89
N CYS A 14 9.02 -18.48 -5.60
CA CYS A 14 8.34 -17.73 -4.55
C CYS A 14 8.45 -16.21 -4.78
N HIS A 15 9.62 -15.71 -5.20
CA HIS A 15 9.83 -14.30 -5.50
C HIS A 15 9.01 -13.81 -6.69
N CYS A 16 8.81 -14.63 -7.72
CA CYS A 16 7.98 -14.27 -8.88
C CYS A 16 6.48 -14.43 -8.60
N ALA A 17 6.07 -15.48 -7.90
CA ALA A 17 4.67 -15.80 -7.65
C ALA A 17 4.04 -14.97 -6.52
N SER A 18 4.81 -14.68 -5.46
CA SER A 18 4.30 -13.98 -4.26
C SER A 18 3.70 -12.61 -4.58
N PRO A 19 4.34 -11.73 -5.39
CA PRO A 19 3.75 -10.45 -5.75
C PRO A 19 2.43 -10.61 -6.52
N ILE A 20 2.36 -11.53 -7.47
CA ILE A 20 1.16 -11.80 -8.27
C ILE A 20 0.03 -12.27 -7.36
N ALA A 21 0.29 -13.28 -6.53
CA ALA A 21 -0.69 -13.80 -5.58
C ALA A 21 -1.16 -12.72 -4.60
N SER A 22 -0.24 -11.91 -4.04
CA SER A 22 -0.58 -10.82 -3.12
C SER A 22 -1.44 -9.74 -3.78
N MET A 23 -1.06 -9.31 -5.00
CA MET A 23 -1.77 -8.28 -5.76
C MET A 23 -3.17 -8.72 -6.18
N MET A 24 -3.37 -10.01 -6.47
CA MET A 24 -4.69 -10.55 -6.82
C MET A 24 -5.56 -10.87 -5.60
N ASN A 25 -4.98 -11.52 -4.59
CA ASN A 25 -5.76 -12.01 -3.44
C ASN A 25 -6.36 -10.86 -2.64
N ARG A 26 -5.64 -9.76 -2.44
CA ARG A 26 -6.15 -8.68 -1.58
C ARG A 26 -7.45 -8.05 -2.09
N PRO A 27 -7.55 -7.59 -3.35
CA PRO A 27 -8.82 -7.08 -3.88
C PRO A 27 -9.93 -8.13 -3.92
N LEU A 28 -9.62 -9.37 -4.33
CA LEU A 28 -10.62 -10.45 -4.41
C LEU A 28 -11.15 -10.85 -3.03
N CYS A 29 -10.27 -11.15 -2.07
CA CYS A 29 -10.66 -11.48 -0.70
C CYS A 29 -11.41 -10.31 -0.05
N SER A 30 -11.02 -9.06 -0.33
CA SER A 30 -11.75 -7.88 0.15
C SER A 30 -13.21 -7.91 -0.30
N TRP A 31 -13.49 -8.18 -1.58
CA TRP A 31 -14.87 -8.28 -2.08
C TRP A 31 -15.60 -9.49 -1.52
N ILE A 32 -14.95 -10.66 -1.47
CA ILE A 32 -15.55 -11.88 -0.94
C ILE A 32 -15.97 -11.67 0.52
N ILE A 33 -15.10 -11.09 1.36
CA ILE A 33 -15.42 -10.80 2.76
C ILE A 33 -16.62 -9.86 2.87
N LEU A 34 -16.66 -8.78 2.07
CA LEU A 34 -17.80 -7.86 2.09
C LEU A 34 -19.11 -8.55 1.71
N LEU A 35 -19.09 -9.43 0.70
CA LEU A 35 -20.26 -10.20 0.30
C LEU A 35 -20.70 -11.21 1.37
N LEU A 36 -19.74 -11.88 2.02
CA LEU A 36 -20.02 -12.80 3.12
C LEU A 36 -20.66 -12.08 4.30
N VAL A 37 -20.14 -10.92 4.70
CA VAL A 37 -20.75 -10.10 5.76
C VAL A 37 -22.12 -9.59 5.32
N ALA A 38 -22.27 -9.14 4.07
CA ALA A 38 -23.54 -8.65 3.54
C ALA A 38 -24.64 -9.73 3.52
N SER A 39 -24.27 -11.01 3.39
CA SER A 39 -25.21 -12.13 3.44
C SER A 39 -25.99 -12.20 4.75
N GLY A 40 -25.47 -11.62 5.84
CA GLY A 40 -26.06 -11.65 7.16
C GLY A 40 -26.05 -13.02 7.83
N GLN A 41 -25.35 -14.00 7.25
CA GLN A 41 -25.08 -15.29 7.88
C GLN A 41 -23.89 -15.17 8.84
N PRO A 42 -23.84 -15.98 9.91
CA PRO A 42 -22.66 -16.03 10.77
C PRO A 42 -21.46 -16.56 9.97
N LEU A 43 -20.39 -15.77 9.87
CA LEU A 43 -19.14 -16.21 9.22
C LEU A 43 -18.36 -17.18 10.11
N VAL A 44 -18.58 -17.08 11.43
CA VAL A 44 -18.01 -17.98 12.43
C VAL A 44 -19.18 -18.64 13.16
N THR A 45 -19.36 -19.94 12.92
CA THR A 45 -20.40 -20.77 13.55
C THR A 45 -19.89 -21.50 14.80
N ALA A 46 -18.78 -21.04 15.36
CA ALA A 46 -18.11 -21.66 16.50
C ALA A 46 -18.93 -21.53 17.79
N LYS A 47 -18.90 -22.54 18.65
CA LYS A 47 -19.51 -22.47 19.99
C LYS A 47 -18.79 -21.41 20.83
N SER A 48 -19.43 -20.93 21.91
CA SER A 48 -18.88 -19.83 22.73
C SER A 48 -17.42 -20.03 23.13
N GLY A 49 -17.04 -21.24 23.60
CA GLY A 49 -15.65 -21.58 23.98
C GLY A 49 -14.68 -21.56 22.79
N GLU A 50 -15.08 -22.11 21.65
CA GLU A 50 -14.28 -22.11 20.42
C GLU A 50 -14.10 -20.69 19.85
N LEU A 51 -15.13 -19.86 19.96
CA LEU A 51 -15.06 -18.45 19.56
C LEU A 51 -14.03 -17.69 20.40
N GLN A 52 -13.91 -17.96 21.71
CA GLN A 52 -12.87 -17.32 22.54
C GLN A 52 -11.47 -17.70 22.05
N ASN A 53 -11.25 -18.98 21.72
CA ASN A 53 -9.97 -19.45 21.18
C ASN A 53 -9.64 -18.76 19.86
N ILE A 54 -10.62 -18.63 18.95
CA ILE A 54 -10.44 -17.92 17.67
C ILE A 54 -10.05 -16.45 17.92
N LEU A 55 -10.74 -15.78 18.84
CA LEU A 55 -10.48 -14.37 19.17
C LEU A 55 -9.11 -14.18 19.82
N PHE A 56 -8.71 -15.09 20.70
CA PHE A 56 -7.39 -15.07 21.34
C PHE A 56 -6.26 -15.30 20.33
N VAL A 57 -6.38 -16.31 19.47
CA VAL A 57 -5.40 -16.56 18.39
C VAL A 57 -5.32 -15.37 17.44
N TYR A 58 -6.46 -14.75 17.12
CA TYR A 58 -6.48 -13.54 16.32
C TYR A 58 -5.76 -12.38 17.01
N LEU A 59 -5.99 -12.15 18.30
CA LEU A 59 -5.26 -11.15 19.09
C LEU A 59 -3.75 -11.40 19.05
N LEU A 60 -3.31 -12.63 19.31
CA LEU A 60 -1.89 -12.99 19.22
C LEU A 60 -1.32 -12.71 17.83
N ALA A 61 -2.06 -13.04 16.76
CA ALA A 61 -1.65 -12.73 15.40
C ALA A 61 -1.52 -11.21 15.17
N ARG A 62 -2.42 -10.38 15.73
CA ARG A 62 -2.34 -8.91 15.65
C ARG A 62 -1.12 -8.35 16.38
N ILE A 63 -0.80 -8.89 17.57
CA ILE A 63 0.38 -8.49 18.33
C ILE A 63 1.65 -8.88 17.56
N THR A 64 1.73 -10.11 17.05
CA THR A 64 2.86 -10.58 16.26
C THR A 64 3.08 -9.73 15.01
N SER A 65 2.03 -9.41 14.24
CA SER A 65 2.14 -8.52 13.09
C SER A 65 2.61 -7.11 13.47
N PHE A 66 2.21 -6.60 14.64
CA PHE A 66 2.67 -5.31 15.13
C PHE A 66 4.16 -5.33 15.48
N VAL A 67 4.61 -6.37 16.19
CA VAL A 67 6.03 -6.56 16.54
C VAL A 67 6.89 -6.74 15.29
N GLU A 68 6.44 -7.56 14.33
CA GLU A 68 7.14 -7.75 13.05
C GLU A 68 7.34 -6.41 12.33
N GLU A 69 6.32 -5.55 12.31
CA GLU A 69 6.42 -4.23 11.70
C GLU A 69 7.41 -3.32 12.42
N LEU A 70 7.42 -3.33 13.76
CA LEU A 70 8.40 -2.58 14.55
C LEU A 70 9.83 -3.08 14.27
N LEU A 71 10.04 -4.39 14.22
CA LEU A 71 11.33 -4.98 13.88
C LEU A 71 11.76 -4.61 12.46
N ALA A 72 10.87 -4.74 11.47
CA ALA A 72 11.14 -4.35 10.09
C ALA A 72 11.43 -2.84 9.95
N SER A 73 10.88 -2.01 10.84
CA SER A 73 11.11 -0.57 10.82
C SER A 73 12.51 -0.14 11.28
N THR A 74 13.24 -0.99 11.99
CA THR A 74 14.59 -0.67 12.48
C THR A 74 15.58 -0.35 11.35
N GLY A 75 15.42 -0.99 10.19
CA GLY A 75 16.32 -0.81 9.05
C GLY A 75 15.99 0.37 8.13
N CYS A 76 14.73 0.82 8.07
CA CYS A 76 14.27 1.84 7.10
C CYS A 76 13.49 3.01 7.71
N GLY A 77 13.24 2.99 9.02
CA GLY A 77 12.37 3.94 9.70
C GLY A 77 10.90 3.53 9.64
N TYR A 78 10.20 3.74 10.76
CA TYR A 78 8.79 3.35 10.90
C TYR A 78 7.88 3.99 9.86
N ARG A 79 7.95 5.31 9.70
CA ARG A 79 7.07 6.02 8.77
C ARG A 79 7.32 5.66 7.31
N ALA A 80 8.56 5.44 6.91
CA ALA A 80 8.88 4.97 5.56
C ALA A 80 8.27 3.57 5.31
N LEU A 81 8.41 2.66 6.28
CA LEU A 81 7.77 1.35 6.22
C LEU A 81 6.24 1.47 6.15
N ARG A 82 5.63 2.32 6.97
CA ARG A 82 4.18 2.61 6.93
C ARG A 82 3.76 3.07 5.56
N ARG A 83 4.38 4.14 5.03
CA ARG A 83 4.06 4.65 3.69
C ARG A 83 4.19 3.59 2.62
N ARG A 84 5.17 2.68 2.73
CA ARG A 84 5.30 1.53 1.82
C ARG A 84 4.13 0.56 1.94
N ILE A 85 3.78 0.12 3.15
CA ILE A 85 2.66 -0.82 3.39
C ILE A 85 1.34 -0.22 2.89
N GLU A 86 1.11 1.04 3.22
CA GLU A 86 -0.09 1.79 2.84
C GLU A 86 -0.12 2.10 1.34
N GLY A 87 1.03 2.48 0.79
CA GLY A 87 1.32 2.64 -0.63
C GLY A 87 0.87 1.44 -1.44
N THR A 88 1.39 0.29 -1.04
CA THR A 88 1.09 -1.01 -1.64
C THR A 88 -0.39 -1.37 -1.52
N HIS A 89 -1.06 -1.00 -0.42
CA HIS A 89 -2.48 -1.32 -0.22
C HIS A 89 -3.39 -0.71 -1.28
N TRP A 90 -3.26 0.60 -1.57
CA TRP A 90 -4.09 1.23 -2.61
C TRP A 90 -3.61 0.86 -4.02
N LEU A 91 -2.32 0.60 -4.19
CA LEU A 91 -1.76 0.20 -5.47
C LEU A 91 -2.24 -1.20 -5.91
N HIS A 92 -2.50 -2.11 -4.96
CA HIS A 92 -2.99 -3.46 -5.27
C HIS A 92 -4.24 -3.50 -6.13
N THR A 93 -5.18 -2.57 -5.93
CA THR A 93 -6.37 -2.46 -6.79
C THR A 93 -5.99 -2.22 -8.25
N HIS A 94 -5.10 -1.27 -8.50
CA HIS A 94 -4.68 -0.90 -9.85
C HIS A 94 -3.88 -2.04 -10.48
N LEU A 95 -2.98 -2.63 -9.70
CA LEU A 95 -2.19 -3.79 -10.13
C LEU A 95 -3.05 -5.03 -10.36
N PHE A 96 -4.16 -5.20 -9.64
CA PHE A 96 -5.09 -6.30 -9.89
C PHE A 96 -5.70 -6.23 -11.28
N PHE A 97 -6.25 -5.09 -11.69
CA PHE A 97 -6.81 -4.94 -13.04
C PHE A 97 -5.74 -5.09 -14.12
N ALA A 98 -4.55 -4.54 -13.85
CA ALA A 98 -3.41 -4.71 -14.71
C ALA A 98 -3.09 -6.21 -14.88
N LEU A 99 -2.83 -6.93 -13.78
CA LEU A 99 -2.46 -8.35 -13.81
C LEU A 99 -3.57 -9.22 -14.40
N ALA A 100 -4.84 -8.96 -14.07
CA ALA A 100 -5.97 -9.66 -14.65
C ALA A 100 -5.95 -9.54 -16.19
N LYS A 101 -5.68 -8.34 -16.71
CA LYS A 101 -5.52 -8.09 -18.15
C LYS A 101 -4.36 -8.89 -18.75
N ASP A 102 -3.24 -9.01 -18.04
CA ASP A 102 -2.05 -9.70 -18.54
C ASP A 102 -2.19 -11.24 -18.51
N LEU A 103 -2.93 -11.76 -17.53
CA LEU A 103 -3.28 -13.17 -17.40
C LEU A 103 -4.35 -13.61 -18.41
N CYS A 104 -5.23 -12.70 -18.82
CA CYS A 104 -6.21 -12.98 -19.85
C CYS A 104 -5.57 -13.10 -21.25
N PRO A 105 -6.12 -13.93 -22.16
CA PRO A 105 -5.66 -14.01 -23.54
C PRO A 105 -5.70 -12.65 -24.24
N LYS A 106 -4.69 -12.34 -25.08
CA LYS A 106 -4.59 -11.06 -25.80
C LYS A 106 -5.85 -10.73 -26.62
N ALA A 107 -6.55 -11.74 -27.11
CA ALA A 107 -7.81 -11.57 -27.86
C ALA A 107 -8.94 -10.94 -27.03
N LEU A 108 -9.00 -11.23 -25.72
CA LEU A 108 -10.02 -10.71 -24.81
C LEU A 108 -9.57 -9.44 -24.10
N ALA A 109 -8.28 -9.37 -23.77
CA ALA A 109 -7.72 -8.32 -22.93
C ALA A 109 -7.09 -7.16 -23.72
N GLY A 110 -6.88 -7.33 -25.02
CA GLY A 110 -6.20 -6.33 -25.86
C GLY A 110 -4.71 -6.20 -25.53
N LYS A 111 -4.22 -4.94 -25.53
CA LYS A 111 -2.79 -4.64 -25.34
C LYS A 111 -2.34 -4.94 -23.89
N ARG A 112 -1.36 -5.83 -23.74
CA ARG A 112 -0.71 -6.12 -22.46
C ARG A 112 -0.10 -4.88 -21.82
N ILE A 113 0.11 -4.93 -20.51
CA ILE A 113 0.75 -3.84 -19.78
C ILE A 113 2.16 -3.66 -20.33
N GLY A 114 2.47 -2.43 -20.73
CA GLY A 114 3.84 -2.00 -21.01
C GLY A 114 4.32 -1.05 -19.92
N PHE A 115 5.61 -1.03 -19.66
CA PHE A 115 6.21 0.06 -18.91
C PHE A 115 6.09 1.34 -19.73
N ILE A 116 5.40 2.35 -19.19
CA ILE A 116 5.35 3.69 -19.76
C ILE A 116 6.30 4.55 -18.91
N PRO A 117 7.39 5.08 -19.48
CA PRO A 117 8.24 6.02 -18.78
C PRO A 117 7.42 7.18 -18.23
N THR A 118 7.67 7.60 -16.99
CA THR A 118 6.89 8.67 -16.32
C THR A 118 6.83 9.96 -17.15
N ALA A 119 7.86 10.27 -17.94
CA ALA A 119 7.89 11.42 -18.85
C ALA A 119 6.86 11.35 -19.99
N LEU A 120 6.44 10.13 -20.36
CA LEU A 120 5.46 9.83 -21.40
C LEU A 120 4.06 9.53 -20.82
N ALA A 121 3.88 9.62 -19.50
CA ALA A 121 2.57 9.42 -18.89
C ALA A 121 1.60 10.51 -19.35
N GLU A 122 0.39 10.11 -19.76
CA GLU A 122 -0.62 11.01 -20.34
C GLU A 122 -1.08 12.11 -19.37
N SER A 123 -1.11 11.83 -18.06
CA SER A 123 -1.49 12.81 -17.05
C SER A 123 -0.27 13.56 -16.48
N LYS A 124 -0.02 14.77 -16.98
CA LYS A 124 1.01 15.70 -16.45
C LYS A 124 0.51 16.54 -15.26
N ILE A 125 -0.32 15.97 -14.38
CA ILE A 125 -0.82 16.70 -13.21
C ILE A 125 0.33 16.94 -12.23
N GLN A 126 0.59 18.21 -11.92
CA GLN A 126 1.60 18.64 -10.97
C GLN A 126 0.97 18.96 -9.61
N GLU A 127 0.26 17.99 -9.02
CA GLU A 127 -0.49 18.13 -7.76
C GLU A 127 0.38 18.49 -6.55
N ARG A 128 1.66 18.13 -6.59
CA ARG A 128 2.61 18.35 -5.49
C ARG A 128 3.33 19.70 -5.56
N HIS A 129 3.27 20.40 -6.69
CA HIS A 129 3.88 21.72 -6.85
C HIS A 129 2.85 22.80 -6.48
N PRO A 130 3.15 23.71 -5.54
CA PRO A 130 2.16 24.68 -5.06
C PRO A 130 1.68 25.61 -6.18
N ASP A 131 2.59 26.09 -7.02
CA ASP A 131 2.29 27.08 -8.06
C ASP A 131 1.56 26.50 -9.28
N ARG A 132 1.68 25.18 -9.49
CA ARG A 132 1.13 24.49 -10.66
C ARG A 132 0.07 23.46 -10.29
N ARG A 133 -0.41 23.50 -9.05
CA ARG A 133 -1.43 22.59 -8.55
C ARG A 133 -2.76 22.87 -9.26
N PRO A 134 -3.32 21.90 -10.00
CA PRO A 134 -4.62 22.11 -10.63
C PRO A 134 -5.73 22.21 -9.56
N GLY A 135 -6.81 22.92 -9.91
CA GLY A 135 -7.97 23.07 -9.05
C GLY A 135 -8.62 21.73 -8.68
N LEU A 136 -9.35 21.71 -7.55
CA LEU A 136 -9.94 20.48 -6.99
C LEU A 136 -10.77 19.70 -8.00
N CYS A 137 -11.66 20.36 -8.75
CA CYS A 137 -12.52 19.70 -9.73
C CYS A 137 -11.71 19.02 -10.85
N GLN A 138 -10.62 19.63 -11.31
CA GLN A 138 -9.75 19.04 -12.33
C GLN A 138 -9.02 17.81 -11.77
N ARG A 139 -8.53 17.88 -10.52
CA ARG A 139 -7.91 16.72 -9.84
C ARG A 139 -8.89 15.57 -9.72
N LEU A 140 -10.09 15.83 -9.19
CA LEU A 140 -11.12 14.81 -9.04
C LEU A 140 -11.48 14.20 -10.40
N ARG A 141 -11.70 15.02 -11.44
CA ARG A 141 -11.99 14.54 -12.79
C ARG A 141 -10.90 13.60 -13.31
N VAL A 142 -9.63 14.00 -13.22
CA VAL A 142 -8.52 13.18 -13.73
C VAL A 142 -8.35 11.90 -12.92
N MET A 143 -8.33 11.99 -11.59
CA MET A 143 -8.10 10.83 -10.74
C MET A 143 -9.26 9.82 -10.82
N PHE A 144 -10.51 10.27 -10.78
CA PHE A 144 -11.66 9.35 -10.78
C PHE A 144 -12.00 8.81 -12.17
N LEU A 145 -11.98 9.65 -13.22
CA LEU A 145 -12.39 9.22 -14.55
C LEU A 145 -11.26 8.58 -15.35
N TYR A 146 -10.05 9.17 -15.29
CA TYR A 146 -8.94 8.74 -16.15
C TYR A 146 -7.95 7.81 -15.45
N GLN A 147 -7.78 7.92 -14.13
CA GLN A 147 -6.92 7.02 -13.34
C GLN A 147 -7.73 5.91 -12.63
N HIS A 148 -9.03 5.81 -12.90
CA HIS A 148 -9.93 4.77 -12.38
C HIS A 148 -10.00 4.66 -10.85
N LEU A 149 -9.83 5.77 -10.15
CA LEU A 149 -9.94 5.80 -8.68
C LEU A 149 -11.36 5.55 -8.17
N TRP A 150 -12.36 5.49 -9.05
CA TRP A 150 -13.76 5.17 -8.72
C TRP A 150 -13.91 3.84 -7.98
N TYR A 151 -13.01 2.88 -8.21
CA TYR A 151 -13.03 1.60 -7.49
C TYR A 151 -12.91 1.79 -5.97
N HIS A 152 -12.05 2.71 -5.52
CA HIS A 152 -11.87 2.98 -4.10
C HIS A 152 -13.14 3.57 -3.46
N VAL A 153 -13.87 4.40 -4.21
CA VAL A 153 -15.19 4.90 -3.79
C VAL A 153 -16.20 3.76 -3.70
N ALA A 154 -16.23 2.87 -4.69
CA ALA A 154 -17.14 1.74 -4.69
C ALA A 154 -16.89 0.81 -3.49
N VAL A 155 -15.63 0.41 -3.25
CA VAL A 155 -15.28 -0.43 -2.09
C VAL A 155 -15.63 0.26 -0.77
N PHE A 156 -15.31 1.55 -0.63
CA PHE A 156 -15.65 2.30 0.58
C PHE A 156 -17.17 2.37 0.79
N ALA A 157 -17.93 2.71 -0.25
CA ALA A 157 -19.39 2.84 -0.17
C ALA A 157 -20.05 1.51 0.20
N VAL A 158 -19.65 0.41 -0.43
CA VAL A 158 -20.13 -0.94 -0.09
C VAL A 158 -19.74 -1.30 1.33
N ALA A 159 -18.49 -1.10 1.73
CA ALA A 159 -18.04 -1.39 3.08
C ALA A 159 -18.80 -0.59 4.14
N ALA A 160 -18.98 0.71 3.93
CA ALA A 160 -19.75 1.58 4.84
C ALA A 160 -21.22 1.13 4.94
N THR A 161 -21.83 0.75 3.81
CA THR A 161 -23.22 0.26 3.79
C THR A 161 -23.35 -1.05 4.54
N VAL A 162 -22.50 -2.05 4.22
CA VAL A 162 -22.52 -3.37 4.86
C VAL A 162 -22.23 -3.25 6.36
N PHE A 163 -21.27 -2.41 6.75
CA PHE A 163 -20.95 -2.16 8.16
C PHE A 163 -22.13 -1.51 8.89
N SER A 164 -22.77 -0.50 8.30
CA SER A 164 -23.90 0.22 8.91
C SER A 164 -25.11 -0.68 9.07
N VAL A 165 -25.47 -1.44 8.02
CA VAL A 165 -26.57 -2.41 8.08
C VAL A 165 -26.28 -3.52 9.09
N GLY A 166 -25.03 -4.00 9.15
CA GLY A 166 -24.59 -4.97 10.14
C GLY A 166 -24.73 -4.46 11.58
N LEU A 167 -24.35 -3.20 11.83
CA LEU A 167 -24.52 -2.54 13.13
C LEU A 167 -25.98 -2.40 13.54
N VAL A 168 -26.87 -2.00 12.63
CA VAL A 168 -28.31 -1.90 12.90
C VAL A 168 -28.88 -3.27 13.27
N LYS A 169 -28.54 -4.32 12.51
CA LYS A 169 -28.96 -5.70 12.82
C LYS A 169 -28.42 -6.16 14.18
N ALA A 170 -27.15 -5.88 14.45
CA ALA A 170 -26.54 -6.24 15.73
C ALA A 170 -27.20 -5.55 16.92
N SER A 171 -27.57 -4.27 16.77
CA SER A 171 -28.33 -3.54 17.78
C SER A 171 -29.68 -4.18 18.07
N ASN A 172 -30.36 -4.70 17.05
CA ASN A 172 -31.64 -5.39 17.21
C ASN A 172 -31.49 -6.75 17.91
N HIS A 173 -30.37 -7.45 17.69
CA HIS A 173 -30.07 -8.70 18.39
C HIS A 173 -29.54 -8.50 19.81
N GLY A 174 -28.92 -7.36 20.10
CA GLY A 174 -28.47 -6.98 21.45
C GLY A 174 -27.31 -7.81 22.01
N THR A 175 -26.60 -8.61 21.20
CA THR A 175 -25.52 -9.48 21.69
C THR A 175 -24.17 -9.17 21.07
N LEU A 176 -23.13 -9.12 21.92
CA LEU A 176 -21.73 -9.04 21.47
C LEU A 176 -21.36 -10.25 20.60
N HIS A 177 -21.93 -11.42 20.88
CA HIS A 177 -21.74 -12.62 20.07
C HIS A 177 -22.15 -12.41 18.61
N TYR A 178 -23.29 -11.75 18.36
CA TYR A 178 -23.72 -11.43 17.00
C TYR A 178 -22.71 -10.50 16.31
N LEU A 179 -22.26 -9.44 16.99
CA LEU A 179 -21.25 -8.52 16.46
C LEU A 179 -19.99 -9.28 16.05
N LEU A 180 -19.45 -10.15 16.91
CA LEU A 180 -18.19 -10.86 16.67
C LEU A 180 -18.29 -11.99 15.64
N THR A 181 -19.49 -12.52 15.37
CA THR A 181 -19.70 -13.62 14.40
C THR A 181 -20.21 -13.16 13.04
N HIS A 182 -20.76 -11.94 12.95
CA HIS A 182 -21.34 -11.40 11.70
C HIS A 182 -20.60 -10.17 11.18
N VAL A 183 -20.33 -9.18 12.04
CA VAL A 183 -19.86 -7.85 11.60
C VAL A 183 -18.37 -7.67 11.88
N LEU A 184 -17.98 -7.71 13.15
CA LEU A 184 -16.62 -7.55 13.65
C LEU A 184 -15.87 -8.89 13.67
N VAL A 185 -16.08 -9.72 12.65
CA VAL A 185 -15.47 -11.04 12.55
C VAL A 185 -13.94 -10.89 12.46
N PRO A 186 -13.17 -11.72 13.18
CA PRO A 186 -11.72 -11.82 12.98
C PRO A 186 -11.36 -11.98 11.51
N GLY A 187 -10.58 -11.05 10.97
CA GLY A 187 -10.20 -11.06 9.56
C GLY A 187 -11.12 -10.26 8.62
N ALA A 188 -12.23 -9.67 9.10
CA ALA A 188 -13.08 -8.79 8.29
C ALA A 188 -12.36 -7.54 7.77
N ALA A 189 -11.18 -7.21 8.33
CA ALA A 189 -10.26 -6.21 7.81
C ALA A 189 -10.88 -4.82 7.51
N TRP A 190 -11.86 -4.39 8.31
CA TRP A 190 -12.54 -3.09 8.17
C TRP A 190 -11.60 -1.90 8.01
N SER A 191 -10.49 -1.88 8.75
CA SER A 191 -9.47 -0.83 8.62
C SER A 191 -8.91 -0.72 7.20
N SER A 192 -8.76 -1.85 6.50
CA SER A 192 -8.29 -1.91 5.10
C SER A 192 -9.36 -1.41 4.13
N HIS A 193 -10.64 -1.73 4.37
CA HIS A 193 -11.74 -1.21 3.56
C HIS A 193 -11.86 0.31 3.69
N PHE A 194 -11.84 0.84 4.92
CA PHE A 194 -11.88 2.28 5.18
C PHE A 194 -10.61 3.02 4.74
N ALA A 195 -9.46 2.34 4.71
CA ALA A 195 -8.24 2.89 4.12
C ALA A 195 -8.37 3.18 2.61
N SER A 196 -9.41 2.67 1.93
CA SER A 196 -9.76 3.05 0.55
C SER A 196 -10.11 4.53 0.41
N LEU A 197 -10.36 5.27 1.51
CA LEU A 197 -10.51 6.72 1.48
C LEU A 197 -9.20 7.46 1.23
N ARG A 198 -8.03 6.85 1.39
CA ARG A 198 -6.74 7.56 1.30
C ARG A 198 -6.46 8.19 -0.07
N PRO A 199 -6.70 7.50 -1.20
CA PRO A 199 -6.54 8.15 -2.50
C PRO A 199 -7.52 9.32 -2.70
N ILE A 200 -8.71 9.26 -2.07
CA ILE A 200 -9.69 10.35 -2.09
C ILE A 200 -9.17 11.54 -1.27
N ALA A 201 -8.67 11.28 -0.06
CA ALA A 201 -8.06 12.29 0.79
C ALA A 201 -6.87 12.96 0.08
N TYR A 202 -6.04 12.18 -0.62
CA TYR A 202 -4.95 12.68 -1.45
C TYR A 202 -5.46 13.55 -2.60
N ALA A 203 -6.56 13.17 -3.28
CA ALA A 203 -7.15 13.99 -4.35
C ALA A 203 -7.63 15.35 -3.84
N VAL A 204 -8.20 15.38 -2.63
CA VAL A 204 -8.70 16.60 -1.98
C VAL A 204 -7.55 17.48 -1.50
N SER A 205 -6.57 16.89 -0.81
CA SER A 205 -5.45 17.62 -0.19
C SER A 205 -4.13 16.89 -0.44
N PRO A 206 -3.56 17.01 -1.65
CA PRO A 206 -2.26 16.40 -1.94
C PRO A 206 -1.15 17.12 -1.17
N PRO A 207 -0.11 16.40 -0.71
CA PRO A 207 1.02 17.01 -0.03
C PRO A 207 1.79 17.92 -1.00
N THR A 208 2.35 19.00 -0.47
CA THR A 208 3.29 19.86 -1.20
C THR A 208 4.68 19.27 -1.07
N MET A 209 5.40 19.12 -2.19
CA MET A 209 6.80 18.66 -2.18
C MET A 209 7.73 19.81 -2.55
N PRO A 210 8.90 19.92 -1.89
CA PRO A 210 9.93 20.86 -2.29
C PRO A 210 10.46 20.54 -3.68
N GLU A 211 11.05 21.53 -4.33
CA GLU A 211 11.66 21.33 -5.64
C GLU A 211 12.83 20.33 -5.56
N ARG A 212 13.03 19.54 -6.62
CA ARG A 212 14.06 18.49 -6.63
C ARG A 212 15.45 19.04 -6.25
N ARG A 213 15.77 20.26 -6.69
CA ARG A 213 17.06 20.92 -6.39
C ARG A 213 17.24 21.28 -4.93
N GLU A 214 16.15 21.49 -4.18
CA GLU A 214 16.19 21.76 -2.74
C GLU A 214 16.49 20.50 -1.93
N LEU A 215 16.23 19.32 -2.51
CA LEU A 215 16.53 18.01 -1.94
C LEU A 215 17.94 17.50 -2.27
N MET A 216 18.72 18.26 -3.02
CA MET A 216 20.06 17.89 -3.46
C MET A 216 21.09 18.91 -2.94
N ASP A 217 22.27 18.42 -2.58
CA ASP A 217 23.44 19.24 -2.32
C ASP A 217 24.26 19.40 -3.60
N ARG A 218 24.84 20.58 -3.79
CA ARG A 218 25.86 20.79 -4.82
C ARG A 218 27.19 20.26 -4.30
N ASP A 219 27.79 19.37 -5.06
CA ASP A 219 29.10 18.82 -4.79
C ASP A 219 29.99 18.95 -6.04
N PHE A 220 31.30 18.87 -5.86
CA PHE A 220 32.27 18.91 -6.95
C PHE A 220 32.89 17.52 -7.08
N ALA A 221 32.52 16.79 -8.13
CA ALA A 221 33.09 15.48 -8.38
C ALA A 221 34.42 15.63 -9.13
N ARG A 222 35.43 14.88 -8.67
CA ARG A 222 36.64 14.65 -9.46
C ARG A 222 36.35 13.58 -10.52
N PRO A 223 36.96 13.69 -11.72
CA PRO A 223 36.97 12.59 -12.67
C PRO A 223 37.43 11.31 -11.97
N ARG A 224 36.71 10.20 -12.15
CA ARG A 224 37.11 8.91 -11.57
C ARG A 224 38.41 8.50 -12.28
N PRO A 225 39.52 8.25 -11.56
CA PRO A 225 40.81 7.99 -12.21
C PRO A 225 40.91 6.64 -12.93
N GLU A 226 39.86 5.81 -12.91
CA GLU A 226 39.87 4.51 -13.58
C GLU A 226 38.53 4.26 -14.28
N VAL A 227 38.59 4.26 -15.62
CA VAL A 227 37.63 3.56 -16.46
C VAL A 227 37.85 2.08 -16.19
N LYS A 228 36.99 1.44 -15.39
CA LYS A 228 36.78 0.01 -15.58
C LYS A 228 36.12 -0.12 -16.94
N GLU A 229 36.89 -0.66 -17.88
CA GLU A 229 36.45 -1.09 -19.20
C GLU A 229 35.37 -2.16 -19.01
N ASN A 230 34.13 -1.71 -18.78
CA ASN A 230 32.96 -2.55 -18.87
C ASN A 230 32.45 -2.36 -20.29
N GLU A 231 32.70 -3.37 -21.12
CA GLU A 231 31.96 -3.61 -22.34
C GLU A 231 30.46 -3.63 -22.00
N ASP A 232 29.76 -2.57 -22.40
CA ASP A 232 28.46 -2.62 -23.08
C ASP A 232 27.81 -1.21 -23.10
N TYR A 233 27.96 -0.57 -24.25
CA TYR A 233 27.04 0.39 -24.89
C TYR A 233 26.35 1.43 -24.00
N LEU A 234 27.03 2.56 -23.75
CA LEU A 234 26.50 3.92 -23.84
C LEU A 234 27.68 4.90 -23.81
N GLN A 235 28.45 4.90 -24.91
CA GLN A 235 29.42 5.96 -25.18
C GLN A 235 28.66 7.24 -25.54
N LEU A 236 28.24 7.99 -24.51
CA LEU A 236 28.14 9.44 -24.66
C LEU A 236 29.59 9.93 -24.76
N HIS A 237 29.95 10.46 -25.94
CA HIS A 237 31.20 11.18 -26.16
C HIS A 237 31.36 12.25 -25.07
N LEU A 238 32.13 11.93 -24.05
CA LEU A 238 32.81 12.92 -23.23
C LEU A 238 34.20 12.98 -23.82
N GLU A 239 34.44 14.06 -24.54
CA GLU A 239 35.73 14.41 -25.11
C GLU A 239 36.80 14.38 -24.01
N ASP A 240 37.95 13.84 -24.40
CA ASP A 240 39.11 13.48 -23.60
C ASP A 240 39.95 14.73 -23.22
N GLU A 241 39.28 15.76 -22.69
CA GLU A 241 39.93 16.98 -22.19
C GLU A 241 39.39 17.35 -20.81
N SER A 242 39.84 16.63 -19.77
CA SER A 242 39.75 17.18 -18.42
C SER A 242 41.02 16.89 -17.62
N GLN A 243 42.03 17.72 -17.86
CA GLN A 243 43.08 17.98 -16.88
C GLN A 243 42.44 18.50 -15.59
N GLY A 244 42.29 17.64 -14.58
CA GLY A 244 42.04 18.05 -13.18
C GLY A 244 40.80 18.89 -12.87
N GLN A 245 39.92 19.18 -13.85
CA GLN A 245 38.74 20.01 -13.64
C GLN A 245 37.65 19.21 -12.91
N THR A 246 37.32 19.67 -11.71
CA THR A 246 36.14 19.21 -10.99
C THR A 246 34.89 19.72 -11.69
N PHE A 247 33.91 18.85 -11.93
CA PHE A 247 32.61 19.27 -12.47
C PHE A 247 31.53 19.27 -11.38
N GLU A 248 30.57 20.18 -11.51
CA GLU A 248 29.45 20.26 -10.58
C GLU A 248 28.54 19.04 -10.70
N VAL A 249 28.28 18.38 -9.57
CA VAL A 249 27.37 17.25 -9.47
C VAL A 249 26.34 17.53 -8.38
N TRP A 250 25.08 17.27 -8.70
CA TRP A 250 24.00 17.31 -7.72
C TRP A 250 23.88 15.95 -7.06
N ARG A 251 24.13 15.88 -5.75
CA ARG A 251 23.95 14.66 -4.96
C ARG A 251 22.69 14.77 -4.11
N PRO A 252 21.89 13.70 -3.98
CA PRO A 252 20.81 13.69 -3.00
C PRO A 252 21.36 14.02 -1.62
N LYS A 253 20.65 14.88 -0.88
CA LYS A 253 20.94 15.08 0.54
C LYS A 253 20.89 13.74 1.26
N PRO A 254 21.76 13.49 2.27
CA PRO A 254 21.66 12.28 3.06
C PRO A 254 20.24 12.15 3.62
N GLU A 255 19.65 10.97 3.44
CA GLU A 255 18.29 10.69 3.86
C GLU A 255 18.15 10.99 5.36
N GLN A 256 17.28 11.93 5.72
CA GLN A 256 16.98 12.20 7.12
C GLN A 256 16.28 10.97 7.71
N LYS A 257 17.04 10.09 8.35
CA LYS A 257 16.52 8.89 9.01
C LYS A 257 15.49 9.23 10.11
N LEU A 258 15.61 10.42 10.70
CA LEU A 258 14.67 11.00 11.64
C LEU A 258 13.76 11.96 10.90
N GLU A 259 12.57 11.49 10.53
CA GLU A 259 11.54 12.37 9.99
C GLU A 259 11.09 13.37 11.07
N LYS A 260 10.99 14.65 10.69
CA LYS A 260 10.39 15.67 11.56
C LYS A 260 8.96 15.27 11.94
N TRP A 261 8.59 15.54 13.18
CA TRP A 261 7.26 15.24 13.68
C TRP A 261 6.20 15.96 12.84
N ASP A 262 5.12 15.26 12.52
CA ASP A 262 4.02 15.74 11.67
C ASP A 262 2.74 15.20 12.29
N ALA A 263 1.89 16.10 12.78
CA ALA A 263 0.63 15.74 13.42
C ALA A 263 -0.31 15.00 12.45
N TRP A 264 -0.24 15.29 11.15
CA TRP A 264 -1.00 14.59 10.12
C TRP A 264 -0.53 13.14 9.92
N ALA A 265 0.71 12.83 10.29
CA ALA A 265 1.23 11.47 10.26
C ALA A 265 0.70 10.58 11.40
N ILE A 266 0.04 11.15 12.43
CA ILE A 266 -0.57 10.40 13.53
C ILE A 266 -1.99 9.93 13.18
N LEU A 267 -2.73 10.71 12.39
CA LEU A 267 -4.12 10.39 12.03
C LEU A 267 -4.29 8.97 11.43
N PRO A 268 -3.40 8.48 10.54
CA PRO A 268 -3.49 7.11 10.04
C PRO A 268 -3.24 6.02 11.10
N GLU A 269 -2.55 6.35 12.20
CA GLU A 269 -2.25 5.42 13.29
C GLU A 269 -3.39 5.32 14.31
N ILE A 270 -4.26 6.33 14.42
CA ILE A 270 -5.38 6.31 15.38
C ILE A 270 -6.30 5.10 15.19
N PRO A 271 -6.85 4.80 13.98
CA PRO A 271 -7.72 3.65 13.79
C PRO A 271 -7.02 2.32 14.08
N ARG A 272 -5.70 2.27 13.87
CA ARG A 272 -4.88 1.08 14.13
C ARG A 272 -4.73 0.84 15.62
N SER A 273 -4.33 1.86 16.37
CA SER A 273 -4.18 1.81 17.82
C SER A 273 -5.51 1.52 18.48
N MET A 274 -6.60 2.16 18.04
CA MET A 274 -7.96 1.85 18.49
C MET A 274 -8.34 0.40 18.20
N GLY A 275 -8.03 -0.11 17.00
CA GLY A 275 -8.28 -1.50 16.66
C GLY A 275 -7.49 -2.48 17.52
N LEU A 276 -6.21 -2.20 17.78
CA LEU A 276 -5.39 -3.04 18.66
C LEU A 276 -5.91 -3.02 20.10
N ILE A 277 -6.22 -1.85 20.64
CA ILE A 277 -6.81 -1.70 21.98
C ILE A 277 -8.15 -2.43 22.05
N PHE A 278 -9.02 -2.30 21.03
CA PHE A 278 -10.27 -3.03 20.95
C PHE A 278 -10.05 -4.54 21.06
N TRP A 279 -9.14 -5.09 20.27
CA TRP A 279 -8.86 -6.54 20.31
C TRP A 279 -8.20 -6.98 21.62
N ILE A 280 -7.40 -6.13 22.26
CA ILE A 280 -6.85 -6.39 23.60
C ILE A 280 -7.98 -6.44 24.62
N VAL A 281 -8.89 -5.46 24.62
CA VAL A 281 -10.02 -5.41 25.54
C VAL A 281 -10.95 -6.60 25.34
N VAL A 282 -11.29 -6.94 24.09
CA VAL A 282 -12.10 -8.11 23.75
C VAL A 282 -11.39 -9.39 24.19
N GLY A 283 -10.09 -9.54 23.92
CA GLY A 283 -9.34 -10.74 24.30
C GLY A 283 -9.22 -10.90 25.82
N LEU A 284 -8.89 -9.83 26.55
CA LEU A 284 -8.74 -9.85 28.01
C LEU A 284 -10.08 -10.04 28.73
N GLY A 285 -11.15 -9.40 28.24
CA GLY A 285 -12.49 -9.56 28.80
C GLY A 285 -13.07 -10.96 28.62
N MET A 286 -12.43 -11.81 27.81
CA MET A 286 -12.79 -13.21 27.62
C MET A 286 -11.90 -14.18 28.41
N CYS A 287 -10.82 -13.69 29.03
CA CYS A 287 -9.99 -14.46 29.96
C CYS A 287 -10.51 -14.41 31.42
N GLN A 288 -11.56 -13.64 31.68
CA GLN A 288 -12.29 -13.56 32.95
C GLN A 288 -13.53 -14.45 32.90
#